data_AF-A0A7V8X6D6-F1
#
_entry.id   AF-A0A7V8X6D6-F1
#
_cell.length_a   1.000
_cell.length_b   1.000
_cell.length_c   1.000
_cell.angle_alpha   90.00
_cell.angle_beta   90.00
_cell.angle_gamma   90.00
#
_symmetry.space_group_name_H-M   'P 1'
#
loop_
_entity.id
_entity.type
_entity.pdbx_description
1 polymer ?
#
loop_
_entity_poly.entity_id
_entity_poly.type
_entity_poly.pdbx_seq_one_letter_code
_entity_poly.pdbx_strand_id
1 'polypeptide(L)'
;MASTVRVEDKLHARLRDIAEAEHRPIGKVIEDAIQHYERDKFWREAHDAVERLRADPVAWKKYQDEIALFEGGSMDGLKDEEPYYSPEEEEAIRAEHARTESR
;
A
#
# COMPACT_ATOMS: atom_id res chain seq x y z
N MET A 1 21.60 -10.40 -18.41
CA MET A 1 23.07 -10.43 -18.19
C MET A 1 23.30 -10.47 -16.68
N ALA A 2 24.24 -11.27 -16.19
CA ALA A 2 24.55 -11.32 -14.76
C ALA A 2 25.68 -10.31 -14.44
N SER A 3 25.52 -9.55 -13.36
CA SER A 3 26.51 -8.61 -12.84
C SER A 3 26.96 -9.05 -11.45
N THR A 4 28.23 -8.83 -11.11
CA THR A 4 28.79 -9.20 -9.80
C THR A 4 28.97 -7.95 -8.94
N VAL A 5 28.33 -7.93 -7.78
CA VAL A 5 28.46 -6.85 -6.79
C VAL A 5 29.28 -7.37 -5.61
N ARG A 6 30.29 -6.62 -5.17
CA ARG A 6 31.04 -6.95 -3.95
C ARG A 6 30.24 -6.51 -2.73
N VAL A 7 30.13 -7.40 -1.75
CA VAL A 7 29.50 -7.16 -0.46
C VAL A 7 30.42 -7.67 0.65
N GLU A 8 30.18 -7.26 1.89
CA GLU A 8 30.91 -7.81 3.03
C GLU A 8 30.62 -9.31 3.21
N ASP A 9 31.62 -10.07 3.68
CA ASP A 9 31.50 -11.52 3.87
C ASP A 9 30.34 -11.90 4.79
N LYS A 10 30.10 -11.10 5.83
CA LYS A 10 28.99 -11.29 6.77
C LYS A 10 27.63 -11.15 6.09
N LEU A 11 27.48 -10.18 5.17
CA LEU A 11 26.25 -9.97 4.42
C LEU A 11 26.03 -11.12 3.43
N HIS A 12 27.09 -11.54 2.72
CA HIS A 12 27.03 -12.70 1.83
C HIS A 12 26.60 -13.97 2.57
N ALA A 13 27.19 -14.24 3.74
CA ALA A 13 26.80 -15.39 4.58
C ALA A 13 25.31 -15.35 4.93
N ARG A 14 24.81 -14.20 5.36
CA ARG A 14 23.38 -14.02 5.69
C ARG A 14 22.46 -14.23 4.49
N LEU A 15 22.82 -13.69 3.32
CA LEU A 15 22.06 -13.87 2.08
C LEU A 15 22.01 -15.34 1.66
N ARG A 16 23.13 -16.05 1.83
CA ARG A 16 23.21 -17.49 1.56
C ARG A 16 22.32 -18.29 2.52
N ASP A 17 22.35 -18.00 3.82
CA ASP A 17 21.53 -18.71 4.80
C ASP A 17 20.03 -18.52 4.53
N ILE A 18 19.60 -17.30 4.14
CA ILE A 18 18.22 -17.02 3.74
C ILE A 18 17.85 -17.78 2.45
N ALA A 19 18.72 -17.71 1.44
CA ALA A 19 18.52 -18.41 0.16
C ALA A 19 18.41 -19.94 0.34
N GLU A 20 19.25 -20.53 1.20
CA GLU A 20 19.20 -21.96 1.54
C GLU A 20 17.89 -22.31 2.25
N ALA A 21 17.46 -21.51 3.24
CA ALA A 21 16.23 -21.72 3.99
C ALA A 21 14.95 -21.58 3.13
N GLU A 22 14.95 -20.65 2.17
CA GLU A 22 13.83 -20.44 1.26
C GLU A 22 13.87 -21.34 0.01
N HIS A 23 14.94 -22.12 -0.18
CA HIS A 23 15.20 -22.90 -1.39
C HIS A 23 15.18 -22.05 -2.67
N ARG A 24 15.75 -20.84 -2.61
CA ARG A 24 15.74 -19.86 -3.71
C ARG A 24 17.16 -19.37 -4.03
N PRO A 25 17.45 -18.96 -5.28
CA PRO A 25 18.73 -18.34 -5.59
C PRO A 25 18.92 -17.02 -4.82
N ILE A 26 20.15 -16.72 -4.37
CA ILE A 26 20.50 -15.44 -3.69
C ILE A 26 20.02 -14.23 -4.50
N GLY A 27 20.14 -14.28 -5.84
CA GLY A 27 19.67 -13.20 -6.70
C GLY A 27 18.17 -12.90 -6.57
N LYS A 28 17.34 -13.93 -6.32
CA LYS A 28 15.89 -13.76 -6.09
C LYS A 28 15.58 -13.19 -4.71
N VAL A 29 16.35 -13.59 -3.69
CA VAL A 29 16.25 -12.99 -2.35
C VAL A 29 16.58 -11.49 -2.40
N ILE A 30 17.63 -11.12 -3.14
CA ILE A 30 18.02 -9.71 -3.32
C ILE A 30 16.94 -8.94 -4.09
N GLU A 31 16.42 -9.51 -5.19
CA GLU A 31 15.37 -8.88 -6.00
C GLU A 31 14.14 -8.54 -5.16
N ASP A 32 13.63 -9.49 -4.39
CA ASP A 32 12.47 -9.28 -3.52
C ASP A 32 12.76 -8.26 -2.41
N ALA A 33 13.95 -8.31 -1.81
CA ALA A 33 14.36 -7.36 -0.78
C ALA A 33 14.40 -5.92 -1.32
N ILE A 34 14.88 -5.73 -2.56
CA ILE A 34 14.88 -4.43 -3.23
C ILE A 34 13.45 -3.97 -3.53
N GLN A 35 12.59 -4.84 -4.06
CA GLN A 35 11.19 -4.48 -4.32
C GLN A 35 10.47 -4.03 -3.04
N HIS A 36 10.71 -4.72 -1.92
CA HIS A 36 10.18 -4.31 -0.63
C HIS A 36 10.72 -2.95 -0.19
N TYR A 37 12.04 -2.74 -0.28
CA TYR A 37 12.64 -1.46 0.07
C TYR A 37 12.12 -0.30 -0.79
N GLU A 38 11.98 -0.52 -2.10
CA GLU A 38 11.45 0.49 -3.03
C GLU A 38 9.98 0.80 -2.74
N ARG A 39 9.16 -0.22 -2.47
CA ARG A 39 7.76 -0.04 -2.08
C ARG A 39 7.63 0.75 -0.78
N ASP A 40 8.41 0.41 0.24
CA ASP A 40 8.37 1.10 1.53
C ASP A 40 8.86 2.54 1.40
N LYS A 41 9.89 2.77 0.60
CA LYS A 41 10.38 4.13 0.29
C LYS A 41 9.31 4.93 -0.45
N PHE A 42 8.69 4.36 -1.47
CA PHE A 42 7.62 5.00 -2.23
C PHE A 42 6.47 5.44 -1.32
N TRP A 43 5.97 4.55 -0.46
CA TRP A 43 4.86 4.88 0.43
C TRP A 43 5.21 5.95 1.46
N ARG A 44 6.44 5.93 2.00
CA ARG A 44 6.93 7.01 2.85
C ARG A 44 6.96 8.36 2.13
N GLU A 45 7.51 8.40 0.92
CA GLU A 45 7.60 9.64 0.14
C GLU A 45 6.22 10.15 -0.28
N ALA A 46 5.29 9.25 -0.62
CA ALA A 46 3.91 9.60 -0.92
C ALA A 46 3.19 10.18 0.31
N HIS A 47 3.35 9.55 1.47
CA HIS A 47 2.81 10.06 2.73
C HIS A 47 3.37 11.45 3.07
N ASP A 48 4.70 11.61 3.03
CA ASP A 48 5.37 12.88 3.29
C ASP A 48 4.94 13.98 2.29
N ALA A 49 4.61 13.61 1.03
CA ALA A 49 4.08 14.55 0.05
C ALA A 49 2.65 15.01 0.40
N VAL A 50 1.78 14.09 0.84
CA VAL A 50 0.42 14.42 1.27
C VAL A 50 0.44 15.26 2.54
N GLU A 51 1.30 14.95 3.51
CA GLU A 51 1.42 15.76 4.75
C GLU A 51 1.93 17.17 4.45
N ARG A 52 2.91 17.32 3.54
CA ARG A 52 3.33 18.65 3.05
C ARG A 52 2.19 19.39 2.34
N LEU A 53 1.38 18.71 1.55
CA LEU A 53 0.22 19.30 0.88
C LEU A 53 -0.82 19.79 1.89
N ARG A 54 -1.14 18.98 2.92
CA ARG A 54 -2.07 19.33 4.00
C ARG A 54 -1.62 20.51 4.84
N ALA A 55 -0.30 20.65 5.04
CA ALA A 55 0.28 21.75 5.78
C ALA A 55 0.19 23.11 5.05
N ASP A 56 -0.08 23.12 3.74
CA ASP A 56 -0.38 24.32 2.95
C ASP A 56 -1.92 24.48 2.79
N PRO A 57 -2.57 25.40 3.52
CA PRO A 57 -4.03 25.52 3.50
C PRO A 57 -4.60 25.90 2.12
N VAL A 58 -3.83 26.64 1.30
CA VAL A 58 -4.29 27.07 -0.02
C VAL A 58 -4.22 25.91 -1.01
N ALA A 59 -3.10 25.19 -1.01
CA ALA A 59 -2.93 24.01 -1.86
C ALA A 59 -3.87 22.87 -1.44
N TRP A 60 -4.05 22.66 -0.13
CA TRP A 60 -4.99 21.68 0.40
C TRP A 60 -6.43 21.96 -0.03
N LYS A 61 -6.88 23.21 0.10
CA LYS A 61 -8.22 23.61 -0.34
C LYS A 61 -8.44 23.34 -1.83
N LYS A 62 -7.46 23.67 -2.67
CA LYS A 62 -7.52 23.38 -4.11
C LYS A 62 -7.64 21.89 -4.41
N TYR A 63 -6.87 21.03 -3.73
CA TYR A 63 -6.97 19.58 -3.86
C TYR A 63 -8.34 19.06 -3.41
N GLN A 64 -8.90 19.56 -2.30
CA GLN A 64 -10.23 19.16 -1.85
C GLN A 64 -11.33 19.56 -2.84
N ASP A 65 -11.23 20.76 -3.43
CA ASP A 65 -12.17 21.21 -4.45
C ASP A 65 -12.09 20.33 -5.72
N GLU A 66 -10.88 19.87 -6.08
CA GLU A 66 -10.67 18.89 -7.16
C GLU A 66 -11.28 17.52 -6.82
N ILE A 67 -11.08 17.00 -5.61
CA ILE A 67 -11.68 15.73 -5.16
C ILE A 67 -13.21 15.81 -5.17
N ALA A 68 -13.80 16.90 -4.66
CA ALA A 68 -15.24 17.11 -4.67
C ALA A 68 -15.83 17.15 -6.09
N LEU A 69 -15.08 17.67 -7.07
CA LEU A 69 -15.48 17.61 -8.48
C LEU A 69 -15.54 16.16 -9.01
N PHE A 70 -14.62 15.31 -8.56
CA PHE A 70 -14.53 13.91 -9.00
C PHE A 70 -15.43 12.94 -8.21
N GLU A 71 -15.80 13.25 -6.97
CA GLU A 71 -16.72 12.42 -6.16
C GLU A 71 -18.04 12.14 -6.89
N GLY A 72 -18.54 13.09 -7.68
CA GLY A 72 -19.75 12.90 -8.51
C GLY A 72 -19.64 11.83 -9.59
N GLY A 73 -18.42 11.45 -10.00
CA GLY A 73 -18.17 10.38 -10.97
C GLY A 73 -18.11 8.98 -10.35
N SER A 74 -18.04 8.86 -9.02
CA SER A 74 -17.84 7.57 -8.34
C SER A 74 -19.02 6.60 -8.49
N MET A 75 -20.21 7.10 -8.85
CA MET A 75 -21.42 6.30 -9.05
C MET A 75 -21.71 6.00 -10.54
N ASP A 76 -20.80 6.37 -11.44
CA ASP A 76 -20.97 6.10 -12.87
C ASP A 76 -20.88 4.59 -13.14
N GLY A 77 -21.86 4.05 -13.86
CA GLY A 77 -21.99 2.61 -14.13
C GLY A 77 -22.59 1.75 -13.00
N LEU A 78 -22.89 2.31 -11.81
CA LEU A 78 -23.37 1.55 -10.64
C LEU A 78 -24.88 1.75 -10.35
N LYS A 79 -25.62 2.41 -11.23
CA LYS A 79 -27.03 2.81 -10.98
C LYS A 79 -28.01 1.65 -10.84
N ASP A 80 -27.71 0.52 -11.47
CA ASP A 80 -28.55 -0.68 -11.51
C ASP A 80 -27.81 -1.89 -10.92
N GLU A 81 -26.73 -1.66 -10.16
CA GLU A 81 -26.03 -2.75 -9.50
C GLU A 81 -26.84 -3.22 -8.29
N GLU A 82 -27.09 -4.52 -8.22
CA GLU A 82 -27.68 -5.13 -7.03
C GLU A 82 -26.74 -4.95 -5.84
N PRO A 83 -27.27 -4.69 -4.62
CA PRO A 83 -26.42 -4.58 -3.44
C PRO A 83 -25.48 -5.78 -3.30
N TYR A 84 -24.19 -5.51 -3.11
CA TYR A 84 -23.16 -6.55 -2.97
C TYR A 84 -23.38 -7.45 -1.74
N TYR A 85 -24.11 -6.94 -0.73
CA TYR A 85 -24.47 -7.65 0.48
C TYR A 85 -25.99 -7.69 0.64
N SER A 86 -26.51 -8.78 1.20
CA SER A 86 -27.88 -8.82 1.68
C SER A 86 -28.07 -7.86 2.88
N PRO A 87 -29.30 -7.39 3.15
CA PRO A 87 -29.57 -6.52 4.31
C PRO A 87 -29.10 -7.12 5.66
N GLU A 88 -29.19 -8.44 5.81
CA GLU A 88 -28.73 -9.16 7.01
C GLU A 88 -27.20 -9.12 7.14
N GLU A 89 -26.48 -9.28 6.01
CA GLU A 89 -25.02 -9.17 5.98
C GLU A 89 -24.55 -7.74 6.23
N GLU A 90 -25.22 -6.73 5.69
CA GLU A 90 -24.92 -5.32 5.98
C GLU A 90 -25.11 -4.99 7.46
N GLU A 91 -26.16 -5.52 8.09
CA GLU A 91 -26.40 -5.34 9.52
C GLU A 91 -25.31 -6.02 10.36
N ALA A 92 -24.88 -7.23 9.98
CA ALA A 92 -23.78 -7.93 10.63
C ALA A 92 -22.45 -7.15 10.50
N ILE A 93 -22.13 -6.64 9.31
CA ILE A 93 -20.95 -5.82 9.04
C ILE A 93 -20.98 -4.54 9.87
N ARG A 94 -22.11 -3.81 9.88
CA ARG A 94 -22.26 -2.59 10.70
C ARG A 94 -22.09 -2.89 12.20
N ALA A 95 -22.67 -3.98 12.69
CA ALA A 95 -22.54 -4.41 14.08
C ALA A 95 -21.11 -4.85 14.43
N GLU A 96 -20.36 -5.41 13.48
CA GLU A 96 -18.93 -5.67 13.63
C GLU A 96 -18.14 -4.37 13.76
N HIS A 97 -18.26 -3.44 12.80
CA HIS A 97 -17.56 -2.15 12.84
C HIS A 97 -17.82 -1.35 14.12
N ALA A 98 -19.07 -1.29 14.59
CA ALA A 98 -19.41 -0.60 15.83
C ALA A 98 -18.72 -1.20 17.08
N ARG A 99 -18.48 -2.52 17.08
CA ARG A 99 -17.74 -3.22 18.15
C ARG A 99 -16.24 -2.93 18.09
N THR A 100 -15.68 -2.76 16.90
CA THR A 100 -14.25 -2.48 16.70
C THR A 100 -13.90 -1.02 17.01
N GLU A 101 -14.80 -0.07 16.76
CA GLU A 101 -14.59 1.36 17.08
C GLU A 101 -14.77 1.70 18.57
N SER A 102 -15.47 0.86 19.32
CA SER A 102 -15.69 1.03 20.76
C SER A 102 -14.56 0.49 21.65
N ARG A 103 -13.43 0.08 21.06
CA ARG A 103 -12.29 -0.56 21.75
C ARG A 103 -11.00 0.21 21.53
#